data_AF-A0A833JEL8-F1
#
_entry.id   AF-A0A833JEL8-F1
#
_cell.length_a   1.000
_cell.length_b   1.000
_cell.length_c   1.000
_cell.angle_alpha   90.00
_cell.angle_beta   90.00
_cell.angle_gamma   90.00
#
_symmetry.space_group_name_H-M   'P 1'
#
loop_
_entity.id
_entity.type
_entity.pdbx_description
1 polymer ?
#
loop_
_entity_poly.entity_id
_entity_poly.type
_entity_poly.pdbx_seq_one_letter_code
_entity_poly.pdbx_strand_id
1 'polypeptide(L)'
;MTLAIVPNDIVWTRNGDPIRVEKTNPKTGKIILDPDFEKIQDTAQTGIKNGLEPKLKDAYKTSLSDIEGEEKRQEIRDLYAKIESLKNGNTDQRVIKYLENELQYRIVREKFAPENFAVDPITLGI
;
A
#
# COMPACT_ATOMS: atom_id res chain seq x y z
N MET A 1 -13.78 -9.17 -14.48
CA MET A 1 -14.62 -8.12 -13.84
C MET A 1 -13.67 -7.22 -13.08
N THR A 2 -13.63 -5.92 -13.39
CA THR A 2 -12.84 -4.95 -12.63
C THR A 2 -13.48 -4.77 -11.25
N LEU A 3 -12.74 -5.08 -10.18
CA LEU A 3 -13.18 -4.85 -8.80
C LEU A 3 -13.41 -3.35 -8.60
N ALA A 4 -14.67 -2.94 -8.58
CA ALA A 4 -15.05 -1.58 -8.23
C ALA A 4 -15.03 -1.46 -6.71
N ILE A 5 -14.30 -0.47 -6.19
CA ILE A 5 -14.29 -0.16 -4.76
C ILE A 5 -15.70 0.33 -4.37
N VAL A 6 -16.34 -0.37 -3.43
CA VAL A 6 -17.72 -0.13 -3.00
C VAL A 6 -17.78 0.41 -1.56
N PRO A 7 -18.91 1.06 -1.18
CA PRO A 7 -19.11 1.47 0.21
C PRO A 7 -18.92 0.32 1.19
N ASN A 8 -18.29 0.61 2.32
CA ASN A 8 -17.87 -0.32 3.38
C ASN A 8 -16.68 -1.23 3.06
N ASP A 9 -16.09 -1.14 1.87
CA ASP A 9 -14.77 -1.75 1.64
C ASP A 9 -13.76 -1.16 2.62
N ILE A 10 -12.93 -2.04 3.19
CA ILE A 10 -11.75 -1.62 3.94
C ILE A 10 -10.60 -1.57 2.95
N VAL A 11 -10.04 -0.38 2.78
CA VAL A 11 -8.81 -0.15 2.03
C VAL A 11 -7.73 0.27 3.00
N TRP A 12 -6.48 0.25 2.54
CA TRP A 12 -5.35 0.63 3.39
C TRP A 12 -4.70 1.89 2.88
N THR A 13 -4.49 2.81 3.80
CA THR A 13 -3.74 4.03 3.53
C THR A 13 -2.28 3.66 3.24
N ARG A 14 -1.58 4.62 2.64
CA ARG A 14 -0.13 4.55 2.41
C ARG A 14 0.66 4.17 3.67
N ASN A 15 0.17 4.52 4.85
CA ASN A 15 0.87 4.27 6.12
C ASN A 15 0.58 2.89 6.73
N GLY A 16 -0.19 2.03 6.04
CA GLY A 16 -0.64 0.75 6.58
C GLY A 16 -1.90 0.83 7.44
N ASP A 17 -2.46 2.03 7.60
CA ASP A 17 -3.66 2.21 8.42
C ASP A 17 -4.92 1.82 7.64
N PRO A 18 -5.79 0.98 8.21
CA PRO A 18 -7.07 0.66 7.60
C PRO A 18 -7.95 1.91 7.54
N ILE A 19 -8.71 2.04 6.45
CA ILE A 19 -9.67 3.11 6.27
C ILE A 19 -10.89 2.56 5.55
N ARG A 20 -12.09 2.93 6.02
CA ARG A 20 -13.33 2.47 5.42
C ARG A 20 -13.69 3.36 4.25
N VAL A 21 -14.19 2.78 3.18
CA VAL A 21 -14.83 3.53 2.10
C VAL A 21 -16.22 3.93 2.56
N GLU A 22 -16.43 5.22 2.85
CA GLU A 22 -17.75 5.71 3.26
C GLU A 22 -18.71 5.65 2.07
N LYS A 23 -18.29 6.21 0.94
CA LYS A 23 -19.07 6.31 -0.29
C LYS A 23 -18.21 6.74 -1.47
N THR A 24 -18.67 6.43 -2.68
CA THR A 24 -18.13 6.98 -3.92
C THR A 24 -19.03 8.10 -4.40
N ASN A 25 -18.48 9.29 -4.63
CA ASN A 25 -19.23 10.41 -5.18
C ASN A 25 -19.59 10.10 -6.65
N PRO A 26 -20.87 9.90 -6.98
CA PRO A 26 -21.27 9.44 -8.32
C PRO A 26 -21.05 10.51 -9.40
N LYS A 27 -20.92 11.78 -9.03
CA LYS A 27 -20.68 12.89 -9.98
C LYS A 27 -19.22 13.06 -10.34
N THR A 28 -18.30 12.70 -9.44
CA THR A 28 -16.86 12.95 -9.61
C THR A 28 -16.03 11.67 -9.65
N GLY A 29 -16.63 10.51 -9.35
CA GLY A 29 -15.91 9.24 -9.18
C GLY A 29 -14.99 9.20 -7.96
N LYS A 30 -14.95 10.26 -7.13
CA LYS A 30 -14.05 10.34 -5.98
C LYS A 30 -14.54 9.45 -4.84
N ILE A 31 -13.63 8.66 -4.28
CA ILE A 31 -13.87 7.83 -3.11
C ILE A 31 -13.71 8.70 -1.87
N ILE A 32 -14.70 8.66 -0.97
CA ILE A 32 -14.67 9.31 0.34
C ILE A 32 -14.30 8.26 1.37
N LEU A 33 -13.28 8.57 2.16
CA LEU A 33 -12.66 7.65 3.10
C LEU A 33 -12.95 8.09 4.55
N ASP A 34 -13.27 7.14 5.41
CA ASP A 34 -13.60 7.33 6.82
C ASP A 34 -12.55 6.64 7.70
N PRO A 35 -11.66 7.40 8.38
CA PRO A 35 -10.58 6.87 9.22
C PRO A 35 -11.04 6.47 10.63
N ASP A 36 -12.33 6.59 10.95
CA ASP A 36 -12.88 6.27 12.27
C ASP A 36 -12.72 4.77 12.60
N PHE A 37 -11.83 4.49 13.55
CA PHE A 37 -11.43 3.13 13.90
C PHE A 37 -12.58 2.27 14.43
N GLU A 38 -13.51 2.85 15.20
CA GLU A 38 -14.65 2.09 15.74
C GLU A 38 -15.56 1.61 14.62
N LYS A 39 -15.82 2.46 13.62
CA LYS A 39 -16.61 2.08 12.44
C LYS A 39 -15.89 1.10 11.54
N ILE A 40 -14.57 1.22 11.41
CA ILE A 40 -13.74 0.26 10.68
C ILE A 40 -13.83 -1.12 11.34
N GLN A 41 -13.76 -1.19 12.67
CA GLN A 41 -13.82 -2.43 13.43
C GLN A 41 -15.23 -3.06 13.39
N ASP A 42 -16.28 -2.25 13.50
CA ASP A 42 -17.68 -2.66 13.37
C ASP A 42 -17.99 -3.21 11.96
N THR A 43 -17.46 -2.55 10.93
CA THR A 43 -17.62 -2.97 9.52
C THR A 43 -16.83 -4.24 9.21
N ALA A 44 -15.64 -4.41 9.79
CA ALA A 44 -14.77 -5.56 9.49
C ALA A 44 -15.32 -6.88 10.05
N GLN A 45 -16.15 -6.86 11.11
CA GLN A 45 -16.78 -8.00 11.84
C GLN A 45 -15.83 -9.09 12.37
N THR A 46 -14.63 -9.19 11.82
CA THR A 46 -13.48 -10.03 12.18
C THR A 46 -12.26 -9.13 12.03
N GLY A 47 -11.32 -9.21 12.99
CA GLY A 47 -10.17 -8.30 13.08
C GLY A 47 -9.57 -7.97 11.72
N ILE A 48 -9.42 -6.67 11.46
CA ILE A 48 -9.00 -6.02 10.20
C ILE A 48 -7.91 -6.86 9.50
N LYS A 49 -8.34 -7.71 8.56
CA LYS A 49 -7.56 -8.87 8.11
C LYS A 49 -6.37 -8.53 7.20
N ASN A 50 -6.34 -7.33 6.60
CA ASN A 50 -5.24 -6.89 5.72
C ASN A 50 -4.49 -5.64 6.20
N GLY A 51 -4.70 -5.21 7.46
CA GLY A 51 -3.87 -4.19 8.09
C GLY A 51 -2.50 -4.74 8.43
N LEU A 52 -1.48 -3.88 8.41
CA LEU A 52 -0.21 -4.24 9.04
C LEU A 52 -0.42 -4.23 10.55
N GLU A 53 -0.18 -5.38 11.19
CA GLU A 53 -0.04 -5.44 12.64
C GLU A 53 1.05 -4.46 13.10
N PRO A 54 1.03 -3.95 14.34
CA PRO A 54 1.99 -2.94 14.80
C PRO A 54 3.46 -3.28 14.50
N LYS A 55 3.87 -4.55 14.73
CA LYS A 55 5.23 -5.02 14.42
C LYS A 55 5.56 -4.97 12.93
N LEU A 56 4.60 -5.28 12.07
CA LEU A 56 4.77 -5.22 10.61
C LEU A 56 4.74 -3.79 10.10
N LYS A 57 3.97 -2.91 10.77
CA LYS A 57 3.95 -1.47 10.51
C LYS A 57 5.30 -0.83 10.84
N ASP A 58 5.92 -1.23 11.94
CA ASP A 58 7.26 -0.78 12.30
C ASP A 58 8.29 -1.26 11.29
N ALA A 59 8.25 -2.54 10.89
CA ALA A 59 9.14 -3.06 9.85
C ALA A 59 8.98 -2.33 8.49
N TYR A 60 7.75 -2.00 8.11
CA TYR A 60 7.45 -1.18 6.94
C TYR A 60 8.04 0.23 7.06
N LYS A 61 7.80 0.91 8.17
CA LYS A 61 8.31 2.28 8.41
C LYS A 61 9.83 2.35 8.47
N THR A 62 10.47 1.42 9.18
CA THR A 62 11.94 1.32 9.22
C THR A 62 12.50 1.13 7.82
N SER A 63 11.89 0.25 7.02
CA SER A 63 12.34 0.04 5.64
C SER A 63 12.25 1.31 4.80
N LEU A 64 11.25 2.17 5.03
CA LEU A 64 11.14 3.45 4.32
C LEU A 64 12.12 4.51 4.83
N SER A 65 12.30 4.63 6.15
CA SER A 65 13.20 5.62 6.73
C SER A 65 14.65 5.40 6.30
N ASP A 66 15.06 4.16 6.11
CA ASP A 66 16.41 3.80 5.65
C ASP A 66 16.69 4.26 4.20
N ILE A 67 15.64 4.62 3.45
CA ILE A 67 15.70 4.92 2.01
C ILE A 67 15.43 6.41 1.72
N GLU A 68 14.89 7.16 2.68
CA GLU A 68 14.57 8.58 2.48
C GLU A 68 15.84 9.43 2.35
N GLY A 69 15.90 10.26 1.30
CA GLY A 69 17.06 11.08 0.97
C GLY A 69 16.73 12.28 0.09
N GLU A 70 17.73 13.07 -0.28
CA GLU A 70 17.52 14.26 -1.12
C GLU A 70 17.22 13.89 -2.58
N GLU A 71 17.83 12.81 -3.10
CA GLU A 71 17.71 12.41 -4.50
C GLU A 71 16.54 11.43 -4.75
N LYS A 72 15.41 11.95 -5.24
CA LYS A 72 14.16 11.17 -5.39
C LYS A 72 14.22 10.00 -6.36
N ARG A 73 15.05 10.09 -7.40
CA ARG A 73 15.29 8.96 -8.31
C ARG A 73 16.11 7.86 -7.66
N GLN A 74 17.04 8.23 -6.78
CA GLN A 74 17.83 7.27 -6.02
C GLN A 74 16.95 6.55 -4.98
N GLU A 75 16.05 7.27 -4.28
CA GLU A 75 15.06 6.65 -3.39
C GLU A 75 14.23 5.57 -4.09
N ILE A 76 13.83 5.80 -5.35
CA ILE A 76 13.05 4.84 -6.15
C ILE A 76 13.88 3.59 -6.47
N ARG A 77 15.16 3.75 -6.83
CA ARG A 77 16.07 2.63 -7.09
C ARG A 77 16.36 1.81 -5.83
N ASP A 78 16.61 2.49 -4.73
CA ASP A 78 16.93 1.86 -3.44
C ASP A 78 15.71 1.12 -2.88
N LEU A 79 14.51 1.70 -3.00
CA LEU A 79 13.26 1.03 -2.66
C LEU A 79 13.00 -0.21 -3.51
N TYR A 80 13.25 -0.12 -4.81
CA TYR A 80 13.14 -1.29 -5.69
C TYR A 80 14.12 -2.40 -5.29
N ALA A 81 15.39 -2.06 -5.08
CA ALA A 81 16.41 -3.02 -4.65
C ALA A 81 16.08 -3.65 -3.29
N LYS A 82 15.54 -2.86 -2.35
CA LYS A 82 15.08 -3.36 -1.05
C LYS A 82 13.93 -4.35 -1.21
N ILE A 83 12.93 -4.04 -2.03
CA ILE A 83 11.79 -4.94 -2.29
C ILE A 83 12.28 -6.27 -2.87
N GLU A 84 13.15 -6.23 -3.87
CA GLU A 84 13.72 -7.44 -4.48
C GLU A 84 14.52 -8.27 -3.47
N SER A 85 15.29 -7.63 -2.59
CA SER A 85 15.98 -8.31 -1.48
C SER A 85 15.00 -8.95 -0.50
N LEU A 86 13.91 -8.27 -0.14
CA LEU A 86 12.90 -8.77 0.79
C LEU A 86 12.07 -9.93 0.21
N LYS A 87 11.78 -9.90 -1.11
CA LYS A 87 11.12 -10.99 -1.85
C LYS A 87 11.93 -12.28 -1.85
N ASN A 88 13.26 -12.16 -1.91
CA ASN A 88 14.17 -13.30 -1.81
C ASN A 88 14.43 -13.75 -0.36
N GLY A 89 13.93 -12.99 0.62
CA GLY A 89 14.02 -13.30 2.04
C GLY A 89 12.75 -13.92 2.62
N ASN A 90 12.74 -14.15 3.93
CA ASN A 90 11.57 -14.67 4.68
C ASN A 90 10.70 -13.52 5.25
N THR A 91 10.53 -12.45 4.48
CA THR A 91 9.76 -11.27 4.92
C THR A 91 8.28 -11.50 4.73
N ASP A 92 7.43 -11.00 5.64
CA ASP A 92 5.98 -11.10 5.49
C ASP A 92 5.52 -10.45 4.17
N GLN A 93 4.80 -11.22 3.36
CA GLN A 93 4.33 -10.82 2.03
C GLN A 93 3.46 -9.55 2.08
N ARG A 94 2.77 -9.29 3.19
CA ARG A 94 1.99 -8.05 3.38
C ARG A 94 2.92 -6.85 3.38
N VAL A 95 4.02 -6.89 4.13
CA VAL A 95 5.00 -5.78 4.18
C VAL A 95 5.57 -5.49 2.79
N ILE A 96 5.90 -6.54 2.04
CA ILE A 96 6.38 -6.43 0.65
C ILE A 96 5.34 -5.69 -0.21
N LYS A 97 4.07 -6.07 -0.14
CA LYS A 97 3.00 -5.46 -0.93
C LYS A 97 2.78 -3.98 -0.63
N TYR A 98 2.94 -3.57 0.63
CA TYR A 98 2.90 -2.14 0.99
C TYR A 98 4.10 -1.36 0.44
N LEU A 99 5.31 -1.95 0.44
CA LEU A 99 6.48 -1.34 -0.16
C LEU A 99 6.34 -1.23 -1.69
N GLU A 100 5.75 -2.22 -2.35
CA GLU A 100 5.45 -2.17 -3.79
C GLU A 100 4.46 -1.06 -4.15
N ASN A 101 3.39 -0.89 -3.36
CA ASN A 101 2.44 0.21 -3.55
C ASN A 101 3.12 1.57 -3.37
N GLU A 102 4.02 1.68 -2.38
CA GLU A 102 4.81 2.87 -2.15
C GLU A 102 5.77 3.17 -3.32
N LEU A 103 6.42 2.14 -3.86
CA LEU A 103 7.28 2.25 -5.03
C LEU A 103 6.49 2.76 -6.25
N GLN A 104 5.33 2.17 -6.54
CA GLN A 104 4.46 2.61 -7.63
C GLN A 104 4.06 4.09 -7.48
N TYR A 105 3.70 4.52 -6.26
CA TYR A 105 3.39 5.90 -5.98
C TYR A 105 4.57 6.85 -6.30
N ARG A 106 5.79 6.51 -5.85
CA ARG A 106 6.99 7.32 -6.12
C ARG A 106 7.33 7.37 -7.61
N ILE A 107 7.22 6.25 -8.32
CA ILE A 107 7.42 6.17 -9.77
C ILE A 107 6.48 7.12 -10.52
N VAL A 108 5.18 7.11 -10.16
CA VAL A 108 4.17 8.01 -10.77
C VAL A 108 4.46 9.47 -10.44
N ARG A 109 4.82 9.78 -9.18
CA ARG A 109 5.12 11.14 -8.73
C ARG A 109 6.33 11.74 -9.45
N GLU A 110 7.42 10.98 -9.55
CA GLU A 110 8.68 11.43 -10.13
C GLU A 110 8.79 11.19 -11.64
N LYS A 111 7.79 10.53 -12.24
CA LYS A 111 7.77 10.08 -13.65
C LYS A 111 9.04 9.32 -14.02
N PHE A 112 9.51 8.47 -13.12
CA PHE A 112 10.76 7.73 -13.25
C PHE A 112 10.56 6.30 -12.76
N ALA A 113 10.88 5.32 -13.61
CA ALA A 113 10.88 3.90 -13.27
C ALA A 113 12.30 3.33 -13.35
N PRO A 114 12.71 2.42 -12.45
CA PRO A 114 13.96 1.66 -12.58
C PRO A 114 14.00 0.87 -13.88
N GLU A 115 15.19 0.71 -14.48
CA GLU A 115 15.38 0.03 -15.77
C GLU A 115 14.89 -1.43 -15.77
N ASN A 116 14.95 -2.10 -14.61
CA ASN A 116 14.54 -3.50 -14.45
C ASN A 116 13.13 -3.65 -13.87
N PHE A 117 12.36 -2.57 -13.73
CA PHE A 117 11.04 -2.61 -13.10
C PHE A 117 10.01 -3.30 -14.00
N ALA A 118 9.74 -4.58 -13.73
CA ALA A 118 8.61 -5.29 -14.29
C ALA A 118 7.37 -5.00 -13.43
N VAL A 119 6.33 -4.43 -14.03
CA VAL A 119 5.03 -4.30 -13.36
C VAL A 119 4.41 -5.70 -13.37
N ASP A 120 4.47 -6.39 -12.23
CA ASP A 120 3.66 -7.59 -12.05
C ASP A 120 2.18 -7.22 -12.28
N PRO A 121 1.47 -7.94 -13.15
CA PRO A 121 0.05 -7.67 -13.38
C PRO A 121 -0.68 -7.86 -12.04
N ILE A 122 -1.47 -6.83 -11.66
CA ILE A 122 -2.24 -6.81 -10.42
C ILE A 122 -3.05 -8.11 -10.32
N THR A 123 -2.60 -9.06 -9.50
CA THR A 123 -3.33 -10.28 -9.22
C THR A 123 -4.33 -9.95 -8.13
N LEU A 124 -5.56 -9.62 -8.55
CA LEU A 124 -6.71 -9.58 -7.65
C LEU A 124 -7.06 -11.04 -7.35
N GLY A 125 -6.74 -11.48 -6.12
CA GLY A 125 -7.04 -12.84 -5.66
C GLY A 125 -8.53 -13.15 -5.76
N ILE A 126 -8.83 -14.33 -6.30
CA ILE A 126 -10.17 -14.91 -6.45
C ILE A 126 -10.71 -15.33 -5.08
#